data_AF-A0A2X4W709-F1
#
_entry.id   AF-A0A2X4W709-F1
#
_cell.length_a   1.000
_cell.length_b   1.000
_cell.length_c   1.000
_cell.angle_alpha   90.00
_cell.angle_beta   90.00
_cell.angle_gamma   90.00
#
_symmetry.space_group_name_H-M   'P 1'
#
loop_
_entity.id
_entity.type
_entity.pdbx_description
1 polymer ?
#
loop_
_entity_poly.entity_id
_entity_poly.type
_entity_poly.pdbx_seq_one_letter_code
_entity_poly.pdbx_strand_id
1 'polypeptide(L)' 'MPNMEAARISYNLLRVSSSEGVTVGPVLMGVSKPVHVLTPIASVRRIVNMVALAVVEAQTTPL' A
#
# COMPACT_ATOMS: atom_id res chain seq x y z
N MET A 1 11.44 19.69 -4.84
CA MET A 1 12.21 18.84 -3.89
C MET A 1 11.37 17.61 -3.55
N PRO A 2 11.93 16.39 -3.58
CA PRO A 2 11.21 15.18 -3.18
C PRO A 2 11.14 15.08 -1.65
N ASN A 3 9.92 15.05 -1.09
CA ASN A 3 9.65 14.91 0.35
C ASN A 3 8.30 14.22 0.59
N MET A 4 7.97 13.93 1.86
CA MET A 4 6.75 13.21 2.23
C MET A 4 5.47 13.95 1.79
N GLU A 5 5.44 15.27 1.90
CA GLU A 5 4.31 16.09 1.48
C GLU A 5 4.12 16.03 -0.04
N ALA A 6 5.20 16.14 -0.82
CA ALA A 6 5.16 15.99 -2.27
C ALA A 6 4.68 14.59 -2.69
N ALA A 7 5.10 13.54 -1.98
CA ALA A 7 4.62 12.17 -2.21
C ALA A 7 3.13 12.03 -1.91
N ARG A 8 2.66 12.61 -0.79
CA ARG A 8 1.25 12.55 -0.39
C ARG A 8 0.34 13.34 -1.33
N ILE A 9 0.78 14.52 -1.79
CA ILE A 9 0.08 15.30 -2.82
C ILE A 9 -0.01 14.47 -4.10
N SER A 10 1.12 13.94 -4.58
CA SER A 10 1.16 13.14 -5.81
C SER A 10 0.24 11.90 -5.74
N TYR A 11 0.25 11.19 -4.61
CA TYR A 11 -0.63 10.05 -4.37
C TYR A 11 -2.11 10.44 -4.44
N ASN A 12 -2.51 11.52 -3.75
CA ASN A 12 -3.90 11.96 -3.76
C ASN A 12 -4.32 12.46 -5.14
N LEU A 13 -3.44 13.16 -5.86
CA LEU A 13 -3.69 13.57 -7.24
C LEU A 13 -3.98 12.36 -8.12
N LEU A 14 -3.10 11.36 -8.14
CA LEU A 14 -3.29 10.15 -8.93
C LEU A 14 -4.54 9.38 -8.52
N ARG A 15 -4.83 9.30 -7.22
CA ARG A 15 -6.02 8.61 -6.71
C ARG A 15 -7.32 9.24 -7.20
N VAL A 16 -7.36 10.55 -7.40
CA VAL A 16 -8.55 11.29 -7.85
C VAL A 16 -8.59 11.38 -9.38
N SER A 17 -7.44 11.55 -10.04
CA SER A 17 -7.39 11.72 -11.50
C SER A 17 -7.40 10.41 -12.28
N SER A 18 -7.01 9.29 -11.67
CA SER A 18 -7.01 7.98 -12.34
C SER A 18 -8.40 7.35 -12.24
N SER A 19 -9.11 7.28 -13.36
CA SER A 19 -10.46 6.69 -13.43
C SER A 19 -10.51 5.20 -13.09
N GLU A 20 -9.46 4.45 -13.43
CA GLU A 20 -9.37 2.99 -13.21
C GLU A 20 -8.22 2.57 -12.27
N GLY A 21 -7.58 3.53 -11.60
CA GLY A 21 -6.45 3.27 -10.73
C GLY A 21 -6.87 2.53 -9.45
N VAL A 22 -6.53 1.25 -9.32
CA VAL A 22 -6.73 0.52 -8.06
C VAL A 22 -5.62 0.87 -7.08
N THR A 23 -6.01 1.55 -6.00
CA THR A 23 -5.07 1.92 -4.95
C THR A 23 -4.80 0.74 -4.02
N VAL A 24 -3.54 0.32 -3.90
CA VAL A 24 -3.04 -0.69 -2.95
C VAL A 24 -2.08 -0.01 -1.97
N GLY A 25 -2.13 -0.38 -0.69
CA GLY A 25 -1.27 0.18 0.37
C GLY A 25 -2.07 0.79 1.54
N PRO A 26 -1.44 1.58 2.42
CA PRO A 26 0.01 1.80 2.52
C PRO A 26 0.75 0.49 2.82
N VAL A 27 1.93 0.33 2.24
CA VAL A 27 2.80 -0.84 2.43
C VAL A 27 3.95 -0.44 3.33
N LEU A 28 4.12 -1.16 4.44
CA LEU A 28 5.28 -0.95 5.32
C LEU A 28 6.47 -1.71 4.73
N MET A 29 7.62 -1.04 4.69
CA MET A 29 8.87 -1.61 4.19
C MET A 29 9.93 -1.61 5.30
N GLY A 30 10.91 -2.51 5.21
CA GLY A 30 12.02 -2.59 6.17
C GLY A 30 11.71 -3.32 7.47
N VAL A 31 10.60 -4.07 7.52
CA VAL A 31 10.21 -4.92 8.65
C VAL A 31 10.79 -6.34 8.49
N SER A 32 11.23 -6.97 9.59
CA SER A 32 11.81 -8.33 9.55
C SER A 32 10.81 -9.44 9.16
N LYS A 33 9.51 -9.16 9.31
CA LYS A 33 8.40 -10.01 8.83
C LYS A 33 7.33 -9.12 8.19
N PRO A 34 6.62 -9.58 7.15
CA PRO A 34 5.58 -8.79 6.49
C PRO A 34 4.45 -8.42 7.45
N VAL A 35 4.28 -7.10 7.66
CA VAL A 35 3.20 -6.54 8.47
C VAL A 35 2.74 -5.26 7.77
N HIS A 36 1.43 -5.10 7.61
CA HIS A 36 0.86 -3.89 7.02
C HIS A 36 -0.33 -3.40 7.85
N VAL A 37 -0.44 -2.08 7.98
CA VAL A 37 -1.54 -1.43 8.73
C VAL A 37 -2.63 -1.00 7.78
N LEU A 38 -3.85 -1.48 8.04
CA LEU A 38 -5.05 -1.08 7.32
C LEU A 38 -5.84 -0.04 8.11
N THR A 39 -6.54 0.83 7.40
CA THR A 39 -7.49 1.76 8.02
C THR A 39 -8.84 1.05 8.23
N PRO A 40 -9.63 1.42 9.26
CA PRO A 40 -10.94 0.79 9.52
C PRO A 40 -11.94 0.89 8.36
N ILE A 41 -11.76 1.87 7.47
CA ILE A 41 -12.59 2.10 6.29
C ILE A 41 -12.17 1.25 5.07
N ALA A 42 -11.24 0.31 5.23
CA ALA A 42 -10.78 -0.55 4.15
C ALA A 42 -11.91 -1.46 3.64
N SER A 43 -12.12 -1.49 2.33
CA SER A 43 -13.04 -2.44 1.71
C SER A 43 -12.50 -3.86 1.76
N VAL A 44 -13.38 -4.85 1.64
CA VAL A 44 -13.01 -6.28 1.57
C VAL A 44 -11.97 -6.53 0.47
N ARG A 45 -12.14 -5.92 -0.71
CA ARG A 45 -11.18 -6.02 -1.81
C ARG A 45 -9.79 -5.53 -1.41
N ARG A 46 -9.70 -4.43 -0.65
CA ARG A 46 -8.42 -3.90 -0.16
C ARG A 46 -7.77 -4.85 0.83
N ILE A 47 -8.56 -5.45 1.73
CA ILE A 47 -8.06 -6.44 2.69
C ILE A 47 -7.46 -7.63 1.94
N VAL A 48 -8.19 -8.21 0.97
CA VAL A 48 -7.72 -9.35 0.18
C VAL A 48 -6.44 -9.02 -0.59
N ASN A 49 -6.39 -7.86 -1.26
CA ASN A 49 -5.19 -7.43 -1.99
C ASN A 49 -3.98 -7.27 -1.06
N MET A 50 -4.19 -6.73 0.14
CA MET A 50 -3.10 -6.51 1.11
C MET A 50 -2.63 -7.82 1.76
N VAL A 51 -3.52 -8.80 1.94
CA VAL A 51 -3.15 -10.16 2.36
C VAL A 51 -2.35 -10.86 1.26
N ALA A 52 -2.80 -10.77 0.00
CA ALA A 52 -2.07 -11.36 -1.13
C ALA A 52 -0.66 -10.79 -1.23
N LEU A 53 -0.52 -9.47 -1.06
CA LEU A 53 0.80 -8.81 -1.00
C LEU A 53 1.66 -9.36 0.15
N ALA A 54 1.13 -9.40 1.38
CA ALA A 54 1.88 -9.88 2.54
C ALA A 54 2.31 -11.35 2.44
N VAL A 55 1.49 -12.20 1.80
CA VAL A 55 1.85 -13.61 1.54
C VAL A 55 3.01 -13.71 0.57
N VAL A 56 2.99 -12.94 -0.52
CA VAL A 56 4.11 -12.91 -1.47
C VAL A 56 5.36 -12.39 -0.79
N GLU A 57 5.27 -11.30 -0.03
CA GLU A 57 6.40 -10.79 0.74
C GLU A 57 6.97 -11.84 1.70
N ALA A 58 6.13 -12.65 2.36
CA ALA A 58 6.60 -13.71 3.25
C ALA A 58 7.33 -14.84 2.52
N GLN A 59 6.97 -15.10 1.27
CA GLN A 59 7.57 -16.14 0.44
C GLN A 59 8.89 -15.68 -0.20
N THR A 60 8.99 -14.39 -0.55
CA THR A 60 10.13 -13.85 -1.30
C THR A 60 11.24 -13.29 -0.42
N THR A 61 11.03 -13.15 0.90
CA THR A 61 11.87 -12.32 1.75
C THR A 61 12.58 -13.12 2.85
N PRO A 62 13.91 -12.98 2.96
CA PRO A 62 14.47 -12.15 4.02
C PRO A 62 15.07 -10.90 3.38
N LEU A 63 14.60 -9.73 3.82
CA LEU A 63 15.09 -8.40 3.45
C LEU A 63 16.12 -8.05 4.52
#